data_AF-A0A8X6SNU8-F1
#
_entry.id   AF-A0A8X6SNU8-F1
#
_cell.length_a   1.000
_cell.length_b   1.000
_cell.length_c   1.000
_cell.angle_alpha   90.00
_cell.angle_beta   90.00
_cell.angle_gamma   90.00
#
_symmetry.space_group_name_H-M   'P 1'
#
loop_
_entity.id
_entity.type
_entity.pdbx_description
1 polymer ?
#
loop_
_entity_poly.entity_id
_entity_poly.type
_entity_poly.pdbx_seq_one_letter_code
_entity_poly.pdbx_strand_id
1 'polypeptide(L)'
;MWAAEWNEVVFTDESRICLQHHDGRIGVWRHRGERMLNSYVTHRHTGPAPGIMVWGDIGYHSRTLLVRIAGTLDSQRYISEVLEQVVLPYLQGLATAICQQDNA
;
A
#
# COMPACT_ATOMS: atom_id res chain seq x y z
N MET A 1 -10.94 27.06 8.18
CA MET A 1 -11.93 26.47 7.27
C MET A 1 -11.18 25.50 6.37
N TRP A 2 -10.64 24.43 6.95
CA TRP A 2 -9.68 23.54 6.28
C TRP A 2 -10.35 22.40 5.50
N ALA A 3 -11.61 22.09 5.83
CA ALA A 3 -12.34 20.98 5.22
C ALA A 3 -12.53 21.17 3.71
N ALA A 4 -12.73 22.40 3.24
CA ALA A 4 -12.87 22.67 1.81
C ALA A 4 -11.54 22.42 1.05
N GLU A 5 -10.40 22.76 1.65
CA GLU A 5 -9.08 22.55 1.04
C GLU A 5 -8.72 21.06 0.98
N TRP A 6 -9.00 20.30 2.04
CA TRP A 6 -8.76 18.85 2.07
C TRP A 6 -9.63 18.08 1.07
N ASN A 7 -10.76 18.62 0.64
CA ASN A 7 -11.61 18.00 -0.37
C ASN A 7 -10.98 17.98 -1.77
N GLU A 8 -10.01 18.86 -2.02
CA GLU A 8 -9.31 18.97 -3.30
C GLU A 8 -8.02 18.12 -3.33
N VAL A 9 -7.58 17.59 -2.18
CA VAL A 9 -6.35 16.78 -2.11
C VAL A 9 -6.63 15.35 -2.51
N VAL A 10 -5.81 14.84 -3.43
CA VAL A 10 -5.74 13.44 -3.81
C VAL A 10 -4.44 12.87 -3.28
N PHE A 11 -4.55 11.88 -2.39
CA PHE A 11 -3.41 11.16 -1.83
C PHE A 11 -3.08 9.96 -2.72
N THR A 12 -1.80 9.76 -3.02
CA THR A 12 -1.32 8.63 -3.81
C THR A 12 -0.20 7.92 -3.06
N ASP A 13 -0.15 6.59 -3.13
CA ASP A 13 0.92 5.82 -2.48
C ASP A 13 1.09 4.43 -3.11
N GLU A 14 2.27 3.87 -2.93
CA GLU A 14 2.59 2.47 -3.20
C GLU A 14 2.49 1.63 -1.93
N SER A 15 1.76 0.52 -2.00
CA SER A 15 1.69 -0.44 -0.91
C SER A 15 2.05 -1.85 -1.35
N ARG A 16 2.74 -2.59 -0.47
CA ARG A 16 3.01 -4.01 -0.67
C ARG A 16 2.09 -4.85 0.19
N ILE A 17 1.20 -5.60 -0.46
CA ILE A 17 0.32 -6.57 0.19
C ILE A 17 1.05 -7.91 0.25
N CYS A 18 1.49 -8.30 1.44
CA CYS A 18 2.21 -9.55 1.68
C CYS A 18 1.24 -10.71 1.94
N LEU A 19 1.54 -11.89 1.35
CA LEU A 19 0.79 -13.12 1.60
C LEU A 19 1.07 -13.71 3.00
N GLN A 20 2.17 -13.30 3.63
CA GLN A 20 2.54 -13.68 4.98
C GLN A 20 2.55 -12.45 5.88
N HIS A 21 2.10 -12.63 7.13
CA HIS A 21 2.11 -11.57 8.14
C HIS A 21 3.54 -11.10 8.43
N HIS A 22 3.72 -9.77 8.54
CA HIS A 22 5.01 -9.15 8.84
C HIS A 22 5.55 -9.53 10.23
N ASP A 23 4.70 -9.88 11.20
CA ASP A 23 5.13 -10.34 12.52
C ASP A 23 5.38 -11.87 12.56
N GLY A 24 4.81 -12.61 11.62
CA GLY A 24 4.82 -14.07 11.58
C GLY A 24 4.28 -14.74 12.85
N ARG A 25 3.53 -14.01 13.69
CA ARG A 25 3.07 -14.50 14.98
C ARG A 25 1.65 -15.00 14.86
N ILE A 26 1.46 -16.25 15.25
CA ILE A 26 0.13 -16.83 15.41
C ILE A 26 -0.24 -16.69 16.89
N GLY A 27 -1.34 -16.00 17.16
CA GLY A 27 -1.92 -15.92 18.49
C GLY A 27 -2.41 -17.30 18.93
N VAL A 28 -2.00 -17.76 20.11
CA VAL A 28 -2.45 -19.03 20.71
C VAL A 28 -2.63 -18.84 22.21
N TRP A 29 -3.56 -19.60 22.79
CA TRP A 29 -3.78 -19.63 24.24
C TRP A 29 -2.87 -20.67 24.89
N ARG A 30 -2.22 -20.32 26.02
CA ARG A 30 -1.24 -21.18 26.71
C ARG A 30 -1.30 -20.95 28.22
N HIS A 31 -0.86 -21.94 29.00
CA HIS A 31 -0.63 -21.77 30.43
C HIS A 31 0.69 -21.03 30.70
N ARG A 32 0.83 -20.50 31.92
CA ARG A 32 2.05 -19.80 32.35
C ARG A 32 3.24 -20.74 32.32
N GLY A 33 4.32 -20.34 31.65
CA GLY A 33 5.56 -21.12 31.52
C GLY A 33 5.71 -21.86 30.20
N GLU A 34 4.65 -21.97 29.40
CA GLU A 34 4.65 -22.74 28.14
C GLU A 34 5.20 -21.97 26.92
N ARG A 35 5.76 -20.77 27.12
CA ARG A 35 6.15 -19.86 26.02
C ARG A 35 7.11 -20.49 25.01
N MET A 36 8.06 -21.32 25.49
CA MET A 36 9.14 -21.88 24.68
C MET A 36 8.99 -23.38 24.41
N LEU A 37 7.82 -23.97 24.65
CA LEU A 37 7.60 -25.36 24.26
C LEU A 37 7.65 -25.49 22.74
N ASN A 38 8.32 -26.53 22.24
CA ASN A 38 8.47 -26.78 20.81
C ASN A 38 7.11 -26.92 20.08
N SER A 39 6.06 -27.34 20.79
CA SER A 39 4.69 -27.37 20.27
C SER A 39 4.10 -25.98 19.97
N TYR A 40 4.68 -24.91 20.53
CA TYR A 40 4.18 -23.54 20.46
C TYR A 40 5.18 -22.54 19.86
N VAL A 41 6.25 -23.06 19.25
CA VAL A 41 7.26 -22.29 18.53
C VAL A 41 7.36 -22.87 17.12
N THR A 42 7.31 -21.99 16.11
CA THR A 42 7.55 -22.37 14.72
C THR A 42 8.74 -21.59 14.18
N HIS A 43 9.50 -22.22 13.29
CA HIS A 43 10.51 -21.50 12.54
C HIS A 43 9.84 -20.45 11.66
N ARG A 44 10.43 -19.25 11.65
CA ARG A 44 10.01 -18.14 10.82
C ARG A 44 10.98 -18.01 9.65
N HIS A 45 10.43 -17.91 8.44
CA HIS A 45 11.21 -17.53 7.27
C HIS A 45 11.66 -16.06 7.42
N THR A 46 12.96 -15.81 7.27
CA THR A 46 13.59 -14.47 7.40
C THR A 46 13.72 -13.72 6.09
N GLY A 47 13.37 -14.33 4.96
CA GLY A 47 13.36 -13.65 3.66
C GLY A 47 12.11 -12.80 3.43
N PRO A 48 12.10 -11.95 2.38
CA PRO A 48 10.95 -11.13 2.03
C PRO A 48 9.71 -12.00 1.84
N ALA A 49 8.61 -11.62 2.49
CA ALA A 49 7.33 -12.29 2.24
C ALA A 49 6.95 -12.08 0.77
N PRO A 50 6.53 -13.13 0.04
CA PRO A 50 5.95 -12.94 -1.28
C PRO A 50 4.75 -12.00 -1.14
N GLY A 51 4.64 -11.06 -2.06
CA GLY A 51 3.60 -10.04 -2.00
C GLY A 51 3.41 -9.36 -3.34
N ILE A 52 2.31 -8.63 -3.44
CA ILE A 52 1.95 -7.86 -4.62
C ILE A 52 2.16 -6.39 -4.28
N MET A 53 2.93 -5.69 -5.12
CA MET A 53 3.03 -4.24 -5.06
C MET A 53 1.83 -3.65 -5.82
N VAL A 54 1.14 -2.72 -5.18
CA VAL A 54 0.02 -1.99 -5.78
C VAL A 54 0.25 -0.50 -5.62
N TRP A 55 -0.27 0.26 -6.55
CA TRP A 55 -0.39 1.71 -6.46
C TRP A 55 -1.87 2.08 -6.46
N GLY A 56 -2.23 3.16 -5.77
CA GLY A 56 -3.58 3.71 -5.85
C GLY A 56 -3.65 5.14 -5.35
N ASP A 57 -4.76 5.80 -5.68
CA ASP A 57 -5.09 7.09 -5.13
C ASP A 57 -6.42 7.10 -4.37
N ILE A 58 -6.57 8.09 -3.50
CA ILE A 58 -7.81 8.38 -2.80
C ILE A 58 -7.98 9.89 -2.63
N GLY A 59 -9.11 10.39 -3.10
CA GLY A 59 -9.60 11.74 -2.82
C GLY A 59 -10.82 11.68 -1.89
N TYR A 60 -11.35 12.85 -1.51
CA TYR A 60 -12.46 12.92 -0.57
C TYR A 60 -13.76 12.26 -1.11
N HIS A 61 -14.03 12.40 -2.40
CA HIS A 61 -15.26 11.90 -3.05
C HIS A 61 -15.04 10.70 -3.98
N SER A 62 -13.79 10.30 -4.21
CA SER A 62 -13.44 9.35 -5.26
C SER A 62 -12.12 8.64 -4.99
N ARG A 63 -11.86 7.58 -5.75
CA ARG A 63 -10.60 6.82 -5.77
C ARG A 63 -10.43 6.16 -7.12
N THR A 64 -9.20 5.89 -7.51
CA THR A 64 -8.92 4.99 -8.64
C THR A 64 -9.01 3.52 -8.25
N LEU A 65 -8.95 2.65 -9.26
CA LEU A 65 -8.71 1.23 -9.06
C LEU A 65 -7.24 1.03 -8.66
N LEU A 66 -6.99 0.00 -7.86
CA LEU A 66 -5.61 -0.37 -7.52
C LEU A 66 -4.89 -0.94 -8.76
N VAL A 67 -3.73 -0.38 -9.04
CA VAL A 67 -2.87 -0.76 -10.16
C VAL A 67 -1.83 -1.73 -9.64
N ARG A 68 -1.76 -2.93 -10.21
CA ARG A 68 -0.73 -3.90 -9.86
C ARG A 68 0.60 -3.52 -10.51
N ILE A 69 1.61 -3.29 -9.71
CA ILE A 69 2.99 -3.07 -10.17
C ILE A 69 3.72 -4.42 -10.22
N ALA A 70 4.24 -4.75 -11.40
CA ALA A 70 5.09 -5.93 -11.57
C ALA A 70 6.56 -5.58 -11.30
N GLY A 71 7.17 -6.23 -10.31
CA GLY A 71 8.58 -6.04 -9.98
C GLY A 71 8.86 -4.71 -9.25
N THR A 72 10.07 -4.17 -9.45
CA THR A 72 10.47 -2.88 -8.90
C THR A 72 9.97 -1.75 -9.79
N LEU A 73 9.41 -0.71 -9.19
CA LEU A 73 9.02 0.51 -9.89
C LEU A 73 10.23 1.46 -9.97
N ASP A 74 10.59 1.84 -11.19
CA ASP A 74 11.55 2.92 -11.44
C ASP A 74 10.83 4.18 -11.92
N SER A 75 11.55 5.29 -12.05
CA SER A 75 10.96 6.58 -12.41
C SER A 75 10.30 6.58 -13.79
N GLN A 76 10.88 5.88 -14.77
CA GLN A 76 10.34 5.85 -16.13
C GLN A 76 9.05 5.03 -16.17
N ARG A 77 9.02 3.89 -15.48
CA ARG A 77 7.83 3.06 -15.34
C ARG A 77 6.75 3.74 -14.52
N TYR A 78 7.12 4.50 -13.48
CA TYR A 78 6.15 5.31 -12.75
C TYR A 78 5.45 6.32 -13.67
N ILE A 79 6.22 7.01 -14.53
CA ILE A 79 5.65 7.93 -15.52
C ILE A 79 4.71 7.18 -16.48
N SER A 80 5.21 6.13 -17.14
CA SER A 80 4.48 5.50 -18.25
C SER A 80 3.38 4.53 -17.83
N GLU A 81 3.47 3.89 -16.67
CA GLU A 81 2.51 2.89 -16.19
C GLU A 81 1.51 3.47 -15.17
N VAL A 82 1.89 4.51 -14.41
CA VAL A 82 1.07 5.08 -13.34
C VAL A 82 0.61 6.50 -13.66
N LEU A 83 1.54 7.44 -13.88
CA LEU A 83 1.17 8.84 -14.06
C LEU A 83 0.34 9.06 -15.32
N GLU A 84 0.86 8.63 -16.48
CA GLU A 84 0.21 8.85 -17.77
C GLU A 84 -1.09 8.05 -17.94
N GLN A 85 -1.12 6.82 -17.41
CA GLN A 85 -2.23 5.89 -17.64
C GLN A 85 -3.36 6.04 -16.62
N VAL A 86 -3.07 6.51 -15.41
CA VAL A 86 -4.01 6.43 -14.28
C VAL A 86 -4.18 7.79 -13.62
N VAL A 87 -3.09 8.40 -13.14
CA VAL A 87 -3.16 9.66 -12.37
C VAL A 87 -3.68 10.80 -13.24
N LEU A 88 -3.08 11.05 -14.40
CA LEU A 88 -3.44 12.18 -15.25
C LEU A 88 -4.90 12.11 -15.73
N PRO A 89 -5.40 10.97 -16.27
CA PRO A 89 -6.81 10.86 -16.64
C PRO A 89 -7.76 11.06 -15.45
N TYR A 90 -7.40 10.57 -14.28
CA TYR A 90 -8.21 10.72 -13.07
C TYR A 90 -8.27 12.18 -12.60
N LEU A 91 -7.12 12.85 -12.46
CA LEU A 91 -7.04 14.25 -12.04
C LEU A 91 -7.72 15.19 -13.03
N GLN A 92 -7.61 14.93 -14.33
CA GLN A 92 -8.29 15.72 -15.37
C GLN A 92 -9.83 15.62 -15.31
N GLY A 93 -10.36 14.55 -14.69
CA GLY A 93 -11.78 14.39 -14.43
C GLY A 93 -12.30 15.22 -13.24
N LEU A 94 -11.40 15.79 -12.43
CA LEU A 94 -11.74 16.59 -11.27
C LEU A 94 -11.67 18.10 -11.61
N ALA A 95 -12.63 18.87 -11.10
CA ALA A 95 -12.69 20.31 -11.36
C ALA A 95 -11.51 21.08 -10.72
N THR A 96 -11.14 20.68 -9.51
CA THR A 96 -9.96 21.14 -8.78
C THR A 96 -9.33 19.92 -8.12
N ALA A 97 -8.01 19.76 -8.28
CA ALA A 97 -7.29 18.67 -7.65
C ALA A 97 -5.83 19.05 -7.37
N ILE A 98 -5.38 18.75 -6.15
CA ILE A 98 -4.00 18.85 -5.71
C ILE A 98 -3.51 17.42 -5.46
N CYS A 99 -2.60 16.94 -6.30
CA CYS A 99 -2.00 15.63 -6.12
C CYS A 99 -0.91 15.69 -5.05
N GLN A 100 -0.98 14.79 -4.06
CA GLN A 100 0.04 14.60 -3.06
C GLN A 100 0.64 13.19 -3.17
N GLN A 101 1.95 13.15 -3.31
CA GLN A 101 2.79 11.96 -3.27
C GLN A 101 3.97 12.19 -2.31
N ASP A 102 4.67 11.12 -1.93
CA ASP A 102 5.85 11.23 -1.10
C ASP A 102 7.06 11.77 -1.87
N ASN A 103 8.26 11.66 -1.30
CA ASN A 103 9.51 12.09 -1.92
C ASN A 103 10.48 10.90 -2.05
N ALA A 104 9.96 9.75 -2.45
CA ALA A 104 10.73 8.54 -2.71
C ALA A 104 11.75 8.70 -3.85
#